data_AF-A0A4Q7EEJ1-F1
#
_entry.id   AF-A0A4Q7EEJ1-F1
#
_cell.length_a   1.000
_cell.length_b   1.000
_cell.length_c   1.000
_cell.angle_alpha   90.00
_cell.angle_beta   90.00
_cell.angle_gamma   90.00
#
_symmetry.space_group_name_H-M   'P 1'
#
loop_
_entity.id
_entity.type
_entity.pdbx_description
1 polymer ?
#
loop_
_entity_poly.entity_id
_entity_poly.type
_entity_poly.pdbx_seq_one_letter_code
_entity_poly.pdbx_strand_id
1 'polypeptide(L)'
;MFAPMLIAQLSVDQTANIATGVRAGISYQFGTQGNRVGFNAGGFVRANPDNLESFMSWSGYRNLSHIETAESGWESQVTVGLTHGFGGVRSLPEDYDWSLAANNTQRTNSVSLYATFYDDTYNTSQGNIGLGLNVGAFNLRFENDFDPIGILGEYGDRFRTGALEVGYRAADGTNFVAGFNTFTGDIGDGYIIRPEDGGAGPHGEYSRTERNGRPIEAGDRSIGNAYVGIRNLDLTQANDDTWHALGFDNLQVRVGWSDEAIRDGVQNRLHDLLANPRIPLREVEGRPYVQVGTNHGQTLYP
;
A
#
# COMPACT_ATOMS: atom_id res chain seq x y z
N MET A 1 -10.86 -2.33 31.23
CA MET A 1 -11.66 -2.28 29.99
C MET A 1 -11.23 -1.00 29.29
N PHE A 2 -10.29 -1.10 28.35
CA PHE A 2 -9.71 0.07 27.68
C PHE A 2 -10.59 0.41 26.48
N ALA A 3 -11.34 1.51 26.58
CA ALA A 3 -11.96 2.14 25.42
C ALA A 3 -10.84 2.81 24.61
N PRO A 4 -10.67 2.49 23.31
CA PRO A 4 -9.87 3.32 22.43
C PRO A 4 -10.58 4.66 22.31
N MET A 5 -9.92 5.70 22.81
CA MET A 5 -10.37 7.07 22.83
C MET A 5 -10.09 7.69 21.46
N LEU A 6 -11.11 8.26 20.81
CA LEU A 6 -10.94 9.26 19.75
C LEU A 6 -10.29 10.49 20.39
N ILE A 7 -9.00 10.71 20.15
CA ILE A 7 -8.30 11.92 20.62
C ILE A 7 -8.15 12.89 19.45
N ALA A 8 -9.07 13.86 19.43
CA ALA A 8 -8.98 15.19 18.84
C ALA A 8 -8.75 15.30 17.32
N GLN A 9 -9.78 15.76 16.60
CA GLN A 9 -9.60 16.58 15.41
C GLN A 9 -9.21 17.99 15.88
N LEU A 10 -7.91 18.33 15.85
CA LEU A 10 -7.43 19.64 16.31
C LEU A 10 -7.67 20.73 15.25
N SER A 11 -8.17 21.87 15.71
CA SER A 11 -8.66 23.00 14.93
C SER A 11 -7.60 23.71 14.08
N VAL A 12 -8.04 24.16 12.90
CA VAL A 12 -7.30 25.01 11.95
C VAL A 12 -7.22 26.45 12.47
N ASP A 13 -6.00 26.97 12.65
CA ASP A 13 -5.80 28.42 12.78
C ASP A 13 -5.90 29.06 11.39
N GLN A 14 -7.10 29.51 11.01
CA GLN A 14 -7.36 30.11 9.70
C GLN A 14 -6.66 31.45 9.46
N THR A 15 -5.95 32.01 10.45
CA THR A 15 -5.25 33.29 10.30
C THR A 15 -3.86 33.16 9.68
N ALA A 16 -3.27 31.96 9.74
CA ALA A 16 -2.08 31.61 8.96
C ALA A 16 -2.55 30.88 7.70
N ASN A 17 -1.88 31.07 6.55
CA ASN A 17 -2.11 30.27 5.33
C ASN A 17 -1.67 28.79 5.51
N ILE A 18 -1.95 28.21 6.67
CA ILE A 18 -1.49 26.92 7.14
C ILE A 18 -2.67 26.21 7.79
N ALA A 19 -2.96 24.98 7.36
CA ALA A 19 -3.94 24.12 8.03
C ALA A 19 -3.26 22.84 8.49
N THR A 20 -3.55 22.40 9.71
CA THR A 20 -3.00 21.15 10.27
C THR A 20 -4.14 20.23 10.68
N GLY A 21 -3.83 18.94 10.82
CA GLY A 21 -4.77 17.97 11.35
C GLY A 21 -4.05 16.71 11.78
N VAL A 22 -4.65 15.99 12.72
CA VAL A 22 -4.16 14.72 13.26
C VAL A 22 -5.32 13.75 13.39
N ARG A 23 -5.04 12.44 13.27
CA ARG A 23 -5.98 11.36 13.55
C ARG A 23 -5.25 10.19 14.16
N ALA A 24 -5.92 9.51 15.07
CA ALA A 24 -5.54 8.17 15.52
C ALA A 24 -6.77 7.28 15.53
N GLY A 25 -6.58 5.98 15.36
CA GLY A 25 -7.67 5.01 15.30
C GLY A 25 -7.19 3.57 15.41
N ILE A 26 -8.16 2.65 15.48
CA ILE A 26 -7.90 1.22 15.36
C ILE A 26 -7.96 0.82 13.90
N SER A 27 -7.08 -0.08 13.51
CA SER A 27 -7.17 -0.75 12.23
C SER A 27 -7.32 -2.25 12.41
N TYR A 28 -8.17 -2.85 11.59
CA TYR A 28 -8.27 -4.30 11.48
C TYR A 28 -8.46 -4.67 10.03
N GLN A 29 -8.06 -5.90 9.73
CA GLN A 29 -8.22 -6.51 8.43
C GLN A 29 -8.35 -8.01 8.62
N PHE A 30 -9.40 -8.58 8.06
CA PHE A 30 -9.68 -10.01 8.10
C PHE A 30 -9.89 -10.52 6.69
N GLY A 31 -9.29 -11.66 6.40
CA GLY A 31 -9.38 -12.22 5.06
C GLY A 31 -8.73 -13.57 4.93
N THR A 32 -8.84 -14.14 3.73
CA THR A 32 -8.28 -15.46 3.42
C THR A 32 -6.75 -15.48 3.37
N GLN A 33 -6.12 -14.30 3.32
CA GLN A 33 -4.67 -14.15 3.13
C GLN A 33 -3.94 -13.50 4.30
N GLY A 34 -4.67 -12.84 5.18
CA GLY A 34 -4.04 -12.11 6.26
C GLY A 34 -5.10 -11.63 7.23
N ASN A 35 -4.79 -11.79 8.51
CA ASN A 35 -5.62 -11.30 9.60
C ASN A 35 -4.73 -10.44 10.47
N ARG A 36 -5.07 -9.17 10.63
CA ARG A 36 -4.30 -8.23 11.44
C ARG A 36 -5.21 -7.29 12.21
N VAL A 37 -4.73 -6.90 13.38
CA VAL A 37 -5.34 -5.87 14.22
C VAL A 37 -4.25 -4.95 14.71
N GLY A 38 -4.56 -3.68 14.83
CA GLY A 38 -3.56 -2.67 15.07
C GLY A 38 -4.15 -1.31 15.32
N PHE A 39 -3.30 -0.31 15.18
CA PHE A 39 -3.65 1.09 15.27
C PHE A 39 -3.03 1.85 14.10
N ASN A 40 -3.59 3.02 13.85
CA ASN A 40 -3.03 4.00 12.94
C ASN A 40 -3.00 5.35 13.65
N ALA A 41 -1.98 6.14 13.38
CA ALA A 41 -1.86 7.53 13.76
C ALA A 41 -1.29 8.31 12.58
N GLY A 42 -1.72 9.55 12.39
CA GLY A 42 -1.21 10.36 11.30
C GLY A 42 -1.56 11.82 11.46
N GLY A 43 -0.95 12.64 10.63
CA GLY A 43 -1.23 14.06 10.58
C GLY A 43 -0.72 14.70 9.30
N PHE A 44 -1.16 15.93 9.10
CA PHE A 44 -0.81 16.71 7.92
C PHE A 44 -0.55 18.18 8.28
N VAL A 45 0.20 18.84 7.40
CA VAL A 45 0.37 20.28 7.34
C VAL A 45 0.14 20.70 5.90
N ARG A 46 -0.84 21.58 5.68
CA ARG A 46 -1.10 22.23 4.40
C ARG A 46 -0.58 23.65 4.45
N ALA A 47 0.18 24.06 3.45
CA ALA A 47 0.65 25.43 3.29
C ALA A 47 0.07 26.00 2.00
N ASN A 48 -0.46 27.23 2.07
CA ASN A 48 -1.36 27.76 1.05
C ASN A 48 -2.50 26.75 0.81
N PRO A 49 -3.53 26.73 1.69
CA PRO A 49 -4.40 25.57 1.99
C PRO A 49 -5.04 24.91 0.77
N ASP A 50 -4.96 25.56 -0.38
CA ASP A 50 -5.41 25.10 -1.65
C ASP A 50 -4.50 24.05 -2.31
N ASN A 51 -3.17 24.13 -2.20
CA ASN A 51 -2.29 23.50 -3.22
C ASN A 51 -1.19 22.57 -2.71
N LEU A 52 -0.76 22.66 -1.45
CA LEU A 52 0.35 21.83 -0.97
C LEU A 52 0.03 21.23 0.40
N GLU A 53 0.20 19.93 0.49
CA GLU A 53 0.07 19.15 1.72
C GLU A 53 1.32 18.32 1.94
N SER A 54 1.82 18.32 3.17
CA SER A 54 2.76 17.32 3.69
C SER A 54 2.02 16.46 4.70
N PHE A 55 2.20 15.15 4.64
CA PHE A 55 1.56 14.22 5.55
C PHE A 55 2.52 13.17 6.07
N MET A 56 2.20 12.65 7.25
CA MET A 56 2.85 11.52 7.87
C MET A 56 1.80 10.58 8.42
N SER A 57 1.98 9.27 8.24
CA SER A 57 1.22 8.23 8.93
C SER A 57 2.15 7.22 9.56
N TRP A 58 1.67 6.62 10.64
CA TRP A 58 2.28 5.51 11.33
C TRP A 58 1.19 4.49 11.64
N SER A 59 1.36 3.27 11.18
CA SER A 59 0.50 2.14 11.49
C SER A 59 1.30 1.06 12.19
N GLY A 60 0.72 0.43 13.20
CA GLY A 60 1.31 -0.70 13.91
C GLY A 60 0.32 -1.85 14.00
N TYR A 61 0.73 -3.02 13.52
CA TYR A 61 -0.12 -4.21 13.36
C TYR A 61 0.45 -5.40 14.10
N ARG A 62 -0.42 -6.10 14.84
CA ARG A 62 -0.23 -7.51 15.19
C ARG A 62 -0.86 -8.35 14.10
N ASN A 63 -0.01 -8.94 13.27
CA ASN A 63 -0.39 -9.91 12.26
C ASN A 63 -0.65 -11.27 12.95
N LEU A 64 -1.91 -11.73 12.90
CA LEU A 64 -2.33 -13.04 13.42
C LEU A 64 -2.05 -14.15 12.40
N SER A 65 -2.15 -13.81 11.12
CA SER A 65 -1.73 -14.64 9.99
C SER A 65 -1.28 -13.73 8.84
N HIS A 66 -0.32 -14.16 8.04
CA HIS A 66 0.20 -13.41 6.90
C HIS A 66 0.22 -14.28 5.63
N ILE A 67 0.19 -13.65 4.45
CA ILE A 67 0.20 -14.38 3.17
C ILE A 67 1.54 -15.07 2.93
N GLU A 68 2.62 -14.46 3.44
CA GLU A 68 4.00 -14.92 3.27
C GLU A 68 4.47 -15.86 4.39
N THR A 69 3.78 -15.89 5.55
CA THR A 69 4.20 -16.70 6.69
C THR A 69 3.01 -17.14 7.55
N ALA A 70 3.08 -18.38 8.05
CA ALA A 70 2.13 -18.91 9.02
C ALA A 70 2.37 -18.36 10.44
N GLU A 71 3.48 -17.64 10.66
CA GLU A 71 3.85 -17.10 11.96
C GLU A 71 3.12 -15.79 12.25
N SER A 72 2.71 -15.61 13.51
CA SER A 72 2.20 -14.33 14.00
C SER A 72 3.35 -13.41 14.39
N GLY A 73 3.19 -12.11 14.20
CA GLY A 73 4.28 -11.16 14.37
C GLY A 73 3.81 -9.72 14.40
N TRP A 74 4.76 -8.82 14.60
CA TRP A 74 4.52 -7.38 14.58
C TRP A 74 5.04 -6.78 13.28
N GLU A 75 4.29 -5.82 12.77
CA GLU A 75 4.69 -4.99 11.64
C GLU A 75 4.36 -3.53 11.95
N SER A 76 5.30 -2.64 11.68
CA SER A 76 5.17 -1.20 11.75
C SER A 76 5.37 -0.61 10.37
N GLN A 77 4.53 0.36 10.01
CA GLN A 77 4.59 1.07 8.74
C GLN A 77 4.66 2.56 9.02
N VAL A 78 5.67 3.24 8.52
CA VAL A 78 5.77 4.70 8.58
C VAL A 78 5.74 5.25 7.16
N THR A 79 4.77 6.11 6.86
CA THR A 79 4.67 6.78 5.57
C THR A 79 4.87 8.27 5.74
N VAL A 80 5.65 8.88 4.84
CA VAL A 80 5.79 10.32 4.71
C VAL A 80 5.57 10.72 3.27
N GLY A 81 4.91 11.84 3.03
CA GLY A 81 4.60 12.24 1.65
C GLY A 81 4.25 13.70 1.48
N LEU A 82 4.25 14.09 0.21
CA LEU A 82 3.85 15.40 -0.27
C LEU A 82 2.75 15.23 -1.32
N THR A 83 1.73 16.08 -1.26
CA THR A 83 0.66 16.16 -2.25
C THR A 83 0.58 17.59 -2.79
N HIS A 84 0.63 17.74 -4.11
CA HIS A 84 0.40 19.00 -4.79
C HIS A 84 -0.95 18.99 -5.52
N GLY A 85 -1.85 19.88 -5.13
CA GLY A 85 -3.16 20.09 -5.74
C GLY A 85 -3.11 21.07 -6.91
N PHE A 86 -3.83 20.77 -7.99
CA PHE A 86 -3.95 21.63 -9.17
C PHE A 86 -5.35 21.58 -9.81
N GLY A 87 -5.66 22.56 -10.65
CA GLY A 87 -6.97 22.70 -11.29
C GLY A 87 -7.93 23.62 -10.54
N GLY A 88 -9.23 23.39 -10.73
CA GLY A 88 -10.29 24.20 -10.13
C GLY A 88 -10.30 24.09 -8.61
N VAL A 89 -10.84 25.11 -7.94
CA VAL A 89 -11.09 25.06 -6.49
C VAL A 89 -12.39 24.29 -6.25
N ARG A 90 -12.39 23.37 -5.28
CA ARG A 90 -13.58 22.63 -4.85
C ARG A 90 -14.47 23.55 -4.01
N SER A 91 -15.78 23.48 -4.23
CA SER A 91 -16.75 24.32 -3.51
C SER A 91 -16.96 23.89 -2.06
N LEU A 92 -16.68 22.63 -1.73
CA LEU A 92 -16.76 22.08 -0.39
C LEU A 92 -15.48 21.30 -0.07
N PRO A 93 -14.90 21.48 1.12
CA PRO A 93 -13.91 20.54 1.62
C PRO A 93 -14.62 19.20 1.80
N GLU A 94 -14.12 18.17 1.12
CA GLU A 94 -14.49 16.79 1.44
C GLU A 94 -13.91 16.44 2.81
N ASP A 95 -14.52 15.46 3.48
CA ASP A 95 -13.90 14.87 4.65
C ASP A 95 -12.50 14.38 4.30
N TYR A 96 -11.56 14.61 5.21
CA TYR A 96 -10.17 14.24 4.98
C TYR A 96 -10.08 12.72 4.80
N ASP A 97 -9.65 12.29 3.62
CA ASP A 97 -9.41 10.90 3.31
C ASP A 97 -8.01 10.54 3.79
N TRP A 98 -7.97 9.65 4.79
CA TRP A 98 -6.74 9.21 5.45
C TRP A 98 -6.03 8.07 4.70
N SER A 99 -6.49 7.75 3.48
CA SER A 99 -5.74 6.89 2.57
C SER A 99 -4.51 7.63 2.03
N LEU A 100 -3.44 6.87 1.86
CA LEU A 100 -2.22 7.39 1.25
C LEU A 100 -2.52 7.82 -0.20
N ALA A 101 -1.96 8.95 -0.61
CA ALA A 101 -2.19 9.55 -1.93
C ALA A 101 -3.62 10.07 -2.21
N ALA A 102 -4.48 10.20 -1.19
CA ALA A 102 -5.75 10.90 -1.36
C ALA A 102 -5.56 12.38 -1.71
N ASN A 103 -6.50 12.93 -2.47
CA ASN A 103 -6.55 14.37 -2.71
C ASN A 103 -7.31 15.09 -1.60
N ASN A 104 -6.59 15.48 -0.55
CA ASN A 104 -7.08 16.30 0.58
C ASN A 104 -6.86 17.81 0.38
N THR A 105 -6.40 18.21 -0.80
CA THR A 105 -6.26 19.62 -1.17
C THR A 105 -7.61 20.22 -1.55
N GLN A 106 -7.72 21.55 -1.61
CA GLN A 106 -8.95 22.20 -2.12
C GLN A 106 -9.03 22.22 -3.64
N ARG A 107 -8.21 21.42 -4.34
CA ARG A 107 -8.14 21.38 -5.80
C ARG A 107 -8.79 20.15 -6.36
N THR A 108 -9.35 20.26 -7.56
CA THR A 108 -10.02 19.13 -8.24
C THR A 108 -9.09 17.96 -8.52
N ASN A 109 -7.80 18.23 -8.73
CA ASN A 109 -6.80 17.24 -9.07
C ASN A 109 -5.60 17.33 -8.12
N SER A 110 -4.83 16.25 -7.99
CA SER A 110 -3.57 16.27 -7.27
C SER A 110 -2.57 15.24 -7.80
N VAL A 111 -1.31 15.48 -7.50
CA VAL A 111 -0.23 14.49 -7.61
C VAL A 111 0.42 14.35 -6.24
N SER A 112 0.73 13.11 -5.85
CA SER A 112 1.34 12.79 -4.58
C SER A 112 2.60 11.96 -4.80
N LEU A 113 3.63 12.23 -4.00
CA LEU A 113 4.83 11.40 -3.89
C LEU A 113 5.03 11.08 -2.42
N TYR A 114 5.24 9.81 -2.10
CA TYR A 114 5.40 9.37 -0.73
C TYR A 114 6.40 8.21 -0.63
N ALA A 115 6.96 8.03 0.56
CA ALA A 115 7.82 6.91 0.89
C ALA A 115 7.23 6.18 2.09
N THR A 116 7.20 4.85 2.03
CA THR A 116 6.74 3.99 3.13
C THR A 116 7.89 3.11 3.60
N PHE A 117 8.10 3.05 4.91
CA PHE A 117 9.08 2.20 5.56
C PHE A 117 8.36 1.14 6.38
N TYR A 118 8.64 -0.12 6.07
CA TYR A 118 8.13 -1.28 6.77
C TYR A 118 9.20 -1.81 7.71
N ASP A 119 8.80 -2.09 8.95
CA ASP A 119 9.63 -2.79 9.92
C ASP A 119 8.83 -3.95 10.53
N ASP A 120 9.35 -5.18 10.46
CA ASP A 120 8.62 -6.36 10.91
C ASP A 120 9.51 -7.43 11.53
N THR A 121 8.85 -8.35 12.24
CA THR A 121 9.51 -9.49 12.89
C THR A 121 9.82 -10.65 11.94
N TYR A 122 9.46 -10.54 10.66
CA TYR A 122 9.58 -11.61 9.66
C TYR A 122 10.82 -11.48 8.77
N ASN A 123 11.65 -10.47 9.05
CA ASN A 123 12.77 -10.06 8.23
C ASN A 123 12.33 -9.66 6.81
N THR A 124 11.17 -8.98 6.69
CA THR A 124 10.69 -8.38 5.42
C THR A 124 10.70 -6.85 5.42
N SER A 125 11.40 -6.24 6.39
CA SER A 125 11.54 -4.80 6.49
C SER A 125 12.11 -4.21 5.20
N GLN A 126 11.43 -3.21 4.63
CA GLN A 126 11.82 -2.58 3.37
C GLN A 126 11.26 -1.17 3.22
N GLY A 127 11.81 -0.39 2.28
CA GLY A 127 11.29 0.91 1.88
C GLY A 127 10.64 0.85 0.51
N ASN A 128 9.52 1.56 0.31
CA ASN A 128 8.84 1.69 -0.97
C ASN A 128 8.63 3.17 -1.32
N ILE A 129 8.73 3.51 -2.61
CA ILE A 129 8.28 4.79 -3.15
C ILE A 129 6.89 4.60 -3.75
N GLY A 130 6.00 5.55 -3.48
CA GLY A 130 4.67 5.57 -4.04
C GLY A 130 4.33 6.88 -4.73
N LEU A 131 3.54 6.77 -5.80
CA LEU A 131 3.00 7.87 -6.57
C LEU A 131 1.48 7.81 -6.55
N GLY A 132 0.85 8.96 -6.31
CA GLY A 132 -0.59 9.16 -6.41
C GLY A 132 -0.93 10.16 -7.51
N LEU A 133 -1.99 9.91 -8.26
CA LEU A 133 -2.57 10.86 -9.21
C LEU A 133 -4.09 10.85 -9.05
N ASN A 134 -4.67 12.02 -8.78
CA ASN A 134 -6.11 12.21 -8.69
C ASN A 134 -6.54 13.20 -9.77
N VAL A 135 -7.47 12.80 -10.64
CA VAL A 135 -8.05 13.66 -11.69
C VAL A 135 -9.57 13.58 -11.64
N GLY A 136 -10.19 14.61 -11.06
CA GLY A 136 -11.63 14.60 -10.78
C GLY A 136 -11.99 13.42 -9.86
N ALA A 137 -12.84 12.52 -10.36
CA ALA A 137 -13.27 11.33 -9.63
C ALA A 137 -12.30 10.13 -9.77
N PHE A 138 -11.35 10.18 -10.70
CA PHE A 138 -10.40 9.08 -10.90
C PHE A 138 -9.20 9.23 -9.99
N ASN A 139 -8.75 8.12 -9.41
CA ASN A 139 -7.49 8.03 -8.69
C ASN A 139 -6.64 6.87 -9.22
N LEU A 140 -5.33 7.09 -9.23
CA LEU A 140 -4.32 6.10 -9.57
C LEU A 140 -3.29 6.13 -8.45
N ARG A 141 -2.92 4.95 -7.97
CA ARG A 141 -1.90 4.76 -6.95
C ARG A 141 -0.93 3.69 -7.41
N PHE A 142 0.35 3.99 -7.32
CA PHE A 142 1.42 3.09 -7.67
C PHE A 142 2.43 3.04 -6.53
N GLU A 143 2.91 1.85 -6.19
CA GLU A 143 3.97 1.64 -5.21
C GLU A 143 4.98 0.65 -5.76
N ASN A 144 6.27 0.92 -5.54
CA ASN A 144 7.34 0.06 -6.00
C ASN A 144 8.56 0.22 -5.07
N ASP A 145 9.36 -0.84 -4.94
CA ASP A 145 10.61 -0.84 -4.17
C ASP A 145 11.82 -0.36 -4.98
N PHE A 146 11.62 0.00 -6.27
CA PHE A 146 12.65 0.62 -7.09
C PHE A 146 13.04 2.00 -6.57
N ASP A 147 14.30 2.11 -6.15
CA ASP A 147 14.93 3.32 -5.67
C ASP A 147 16.10 3.72 -6.60
N PRO A 148 15.84 4.40 -7.73
CA PRO A 148 16.86 4.73 -8.72
C PRO A 148 17.89 5.74 -8.23
N ILE A 149 17.64 6.39 -7.09
CA ILE A 149 18.43 7.49 -6.55
C ILE A 149 19.11 7.13 -5.22
N GLY A 150 18.96 5.88 -4.75
CA GLY A 150 19.62 5.36 -3.55
C GLY A 150 19.19 6.06 -2.26
N ILE A 151 17.99 6.65 -2.22
CA ILE A 151 17.45 7.35 -1.03
C ILE A 151 16.98 6.37 0.03
N LEU A 152 16.41 5.24 -0.40
CA LEU A 152 15.91 4.17 0.44
C LEU A 152 17.00 3.16 0.76
N GLY A 153 17.98 2.94 -0.13
CA GLY A 153 19.14 2.04 0.06
C GLY A 153 19.21 0.94 -1.01
N GLU A 154 20.02 -0.11 -0.80
CA GLU A 154 20.07 -1.28 -1.69
C GLU A 154 18.82 -2.17 -1.51
N TYR A 155 17.68 -1.69 -1.97
CA TYR A 155 16.42 -2.44 -2.02
C TYR A 155 16.13 -2.75 -3.49
N GLY A 156 16.07 -4.04 -3.81
CA GLY A 156 15.84 -4.54 -5.17
C GLY A 156 14.94 -5.76 -5.11
N ASP A 157 13.70 -5.60 -5.57
CA ASP A 157 12.69 -6.64 -5.77
C ASP A 157 12.63 -7.69 -4.65
N ARG A 158 12.59 -7.27 -3.39
CA ARG A 158 12.62 -8.22 -2.25
C ARG A 158 11.24 -8.68 -1.87
N PHE A 159 10.53 -7.97 -0.98
CA PHE A 159 9.28 -8.50 -0.44
C PHE A 159 8.08 -7.88 -1.10
N ARG A 160 7.90 -6.56 -1.03
CA ARG A 160 6.75 -5.83 -1.59
C ARG A 160 7.16 -5.03 -2.83
N THR A 161 7.17 -5.71 -3.97
CA THR A 161 7.90 -5.25 -5.16
C THR A 161 7.12 -4.29 -6.03
N GLY A 162 5.81 -4.49 -6.18
CA GLY A 162 5.02 -3.63 -7.04
C GLY A 162 3.55 -3.67 -6.69
N ALA A 163 2.89 -2.52 -6.73
CA ALA A 163 1.45 -2.44 -6.61
C ALA A 163 0.90 -1.30 -7.46
N LEU A 164 -0.26 -1.53 -8.05
CA LEU A 164 -0.99 -0.56 -8.83
C LEU A 164 -2.47 -0.67 -8.46
N GLU A 165 -3.10 0.46 -8.22
CA GLU A 165 -4.53 0.55 -7.97
C GLU A 165 -5.12 1.70 -8.78
N VAL A 166 -6.24 1.43 -9.43
CA VAL A 166 -7.10 2.41 -10.08
C VAL A 166 -8.38 2.48 -9.29
N GLY A 167 -8.80 3.70 -8.96
CA GLY A 167 -10.06 3.95 -8.28
C GLY A 167 -10.93 4.95 -9.01
N TYR A 168 -12.24 4.83 -8.76
CA TYR A 168 -13.25 5.78 -9.17
C TYR A 168 -14.11 6.15 -7.96
N ARG A 169 -14.14 7.44 -7.66
CA ARG A 169 -14.94 8.01 -6.58
C ARG A 169 -16.39 8.16 -7.03
N ALA A 170 -17.27 7.45 -6.34
CA ALA A 170 -18.71 7.56 -6.45
C ALA A 170 -19.24 8.69 -5.54
N ALA A 171 -20.57 8.76 -5.37
CA ALA A 171 -21.18 9.67 -4.40
C ALA A 171 -20.71 9.36 -2.97
N ASP A 172 -20.76 10.37 -2.10
CA ASP A 172 -20.53 10.25 -0.66
C ASP A 172 -19.13 9.69 -0.29
N GLY A 173 -18.13 9.96 -1.12
CA GLY A 173 -16.73 9.60 -0.86
C GLY A 173 -16.39 8.12 -1.04
N THR A 174 -17.37 7.27 -1.34
CA THR A 174 -17.16 5.84 -1.64
C THR A 174 -16.30 5.67 -2.89
N ASN A 175 -15.31 4.78 -2.86
CA ASN A 175 -14.45 4.49 -4.01
C ASN A 175 -14.61 3.05 -4.48
N PHE A 176 -14.86 2.85 -5.77
CA PHE A 176 -14.67 1.56 -6.43
C PHE A 176 -13.21 1.44 -6.84
N VAL A 177 -12.59 0.30 -6.55
CA VAL A 177 -11.18 0.07 -6.86
C VAL A 177 -10.95 -1.22 -7.60
N ALA A 178 -9.90 -1.23 -8.41
CA ALA A 178 -9.32 -2.41 -9.00
C ALA A 178 -7.80 -2.27 -8.99
N GLY A 179 -7.09 -3.34 -8.70
CA GLY A 179 -5.64 -3.25 -8.61
C GLY A 179 -4.96 -4.60 -8.52
N PHE A 180 -3.65 -4.53 -8.40
CA PHE A 180 -2.81 -5.66 -8.06
C PHE A 180 -1.72 -5.26 -7.08
N ASN A 181 -1.17 -6.24 -6.39
CA ASN A 181 0.12 -6.13 -5.72
C ASN A 181 0.92 -7.41 -5.94
N THR A 182 2.24 -7.29 -5.92
CA THR A 182 3.18 -8.37 -6.20
C THR A 182 4.21 -8.43 -5.09
N PHE A 183 4.43 -9.65 -4.62
CA PHE A 183 5.48 -10.01 -3.70
C PHE A 183 6.48 -10.90 -4.44
N THR A 184 7.78 -10.63 -4.29
CA THR A 184 8.83 -11.37 -5.01
C THR A 184 9.53 -12.40 -4.13
N GLY A 185 9.67 -12.11 -2.84
CA GLY A 185 10.62 -12.78 -1.96
C GLY A 185 12.07 -12.31 -2.20
N ASP A 186 12.90 -12.34 -1.16
CA ASP A 186 14.31 -11.96 -1.29
C ASP A 186 15.08 -13.06 -2.05
N ILE A 187 15.58 -12.70 -3.22
CA ILE A 187 16.43 -13.55 -4.06
C ILE A 187 17.89 -13.60 -3.58
N GLY A 188 18.25 -12.86 -2.52
CA GLY A 188 19.50 -12.94 -1.79
C GLY A 188 20.75 -12.96 -2.69
N ASP A 189 21.68 -13.87 -2.38
CA ASP A 189 22.89 -14.12 -3.18
C ASP A 189 22.65 -15.01 -4.41
N GLY A 190 21.41 -15.04 -4.91
CA GLY A 190 21.06 -15.67 -6.17
C GLY A 190 21.88 -15.10 -7.31
N TYR A 191 22.28 -15.95 -8.26
CA TYR A 191 22.99 -15.53 -9.46
C TYR A 191 22.05 -15.51 -10.66
N ILE A 192 22.37 -14.70 -11.68
CA ILE A 192 21.61 -14.67 -12.92
C ILE A 192 22.01 -15.86 -13.79
N ILE A 193 21.03 -16.70 -14.12
CA ILE A 193 21.11 -17.76 -15.13
C ILE A 193 20.85 -17.10 -16.48
N ARG A 194 21.85 -17.10 -17.36
CA ARG A 194 21.73 -16.45 -18.66
C ARG A 194 20.82 -17.26 -19.59
N PRO A 195 20.23 -16.64 -20.63
CA PRO A 195 19.42 -17.37 -21.61
C PRO A 195 20.17 -18.54 -22.26
N GLU A 196 21.46 -18.34 -22.59
CA GLU A 196 22.31 -19.40 -23.16
C GLU A 196 22.56 -20.58 -22.21
N ASP A 197 22.42 -20.36 -20.91
CA ASP A 197 22.59 -21.35 -19.84
C ASP A 197 21.25 -21.97 -19.38
N GLY A 198 20.14 -21.64 -20.06
CA GLY A 198 18.80 -22.14 -19.77
C GLY A 198 17.92 -21.24 -18.90
N GLY A 199 18.33 -20.00 -18.64
CA GLY A 199 17.50 -19.02 -17.93
C GLY A 199 16.27 -18.60 -18.74
N ALA A 200 15.14 -18.41 -18.08
CA ALA A 200 13.91 -17.98 -18.73
C ALA A 200 13.96 -16.52 -19.21
N GLY A 201 13.33 -16.23 -20.35
CA GLY A 201 13.19 -14.87 -20.88
C GLY A 201 14.43 -14.35 -21.64
N PRO A 202 14.31 -13.16 -22.27
CA PRO A 202 15.37 -12.59 -23.11
C PRO A 202 16.59 -12.08 -22.34
N HIS A 203 16.47 -11.84 -21.04
CA HIS A 203 17.53 -11.27 -20.19
C HIS A 203 18.00 -12.21 -19.08
N GLY A 204 17.59 -13.48 -19.16
CA GLY A 204 17.89 -14.49 -18.15
C GLY A 204 16.97 -14.41 -16.96
N GLU A 205 17.28 -15.21 -15.95
CA GLU A 205 16.44 -15.43 -14.78
C GLU A 205 17.30 -15.53 -13.52
N TYR A 206 16.82 -14.99 -12.41
CA TYR A 206 17.48 -15.17 -11.11
C TYR A 206 17.41 -16.63 -10.65
N SER A 207 18.51 -17.14 -10.11
CA SER A 207 18.56 -18.47 -9.52
C SER A 207 17.83 -18.52 -8.18
N ARG A 208 17.13 -19.64 -7.90
CA ARG A 208 16.56 -19.96 -6.57
C ARG A 208 17.55 -20.61 -5.61
N THR A 209 18.79 -20.80 -6.05
CA THR A 209 19.88 -21.30 -5.22
C THR A 209 21.06 -20.34 -5.24
N GLU A 210 21.73 -20.24 -4.12
CA GLU A 210 23.06 -19.65 -4.02
C GLU A 210 24.06 -20.39 -4.94
N ARG A 211 25.22 -19.78 -5.18
CA ARG A 211 26.31 -20.41 -5.98
C ARG A 211 26.85 -21.71 -5.37
N ASN A 212 26.66 -21.92 -4.07
CA ASN A 212 27.05 -23.15 -3.36
C ASN A 212 25.98 -24.26 -3.43
N GLY A 213 24.84 -24.00 -4.11
CA GLY A 213 23.73 -24.94 -4.27
C GLY A 213 22.70 -24.92 -3.14
N ARG A 214 22.84 -24.06 -2.11
CA ARG A 214 21.84 -23.93 -1.05
C ARG A 214 20.57 -23.23 -1.58
N PRO A 215 19.36 -23.68 -1.21
CA PRO A 215 18.12 -22.98 -1.54
C PRO A 215 18.05 -21.60 -0.89
N ILE A 216 17.46 -20.64 -1.58
CA ILE A 216 17.15 -19.31 -1.03
C ILE A 216 15.79 -19.38 -0.34
N GLU A 217 15.79 -19.38 1.00
CA GLU A 217 14.57 -19.56 1.82
C GLU A 217 13.55 -18.43 1.64
N ALA A 218 14.01 -17.20 1.38
CA ALA A 218 13.12 -16.05 1.21
C ALA A 218 12.40 -16.01 -0.15
N GLY A 219 12.81 -16.82 -1.13
CA GLY A 219 12.14 -16.98 -2.43
C GLY A 219 10.76 -17.65 -2.35
N ASP A 220 10.39 -18.24 -1.21
CA ASP A 220 9.09 -18.86 -0.98
C ASP A 220 7.95 -17.85 -0.72
N ARG A 221 8.26 -16.56 -0.69
CA ARG A 221 7.29 -15.47 -0.42
C ARG A 221 6.72 -14.83 -1.69
N SER A 222 7.13 -15.33 -2.86
CA SER A 222 6.65 -14.87 -4.16
C SER A 222 5.16 -15.17 -4.40
N ILE A 223 4.36 -14.13 -4.68
CA ILE A 223 2.95 -14.25 -5.09
C ILE A 223 2.43 -12.93 -5.70
N GLY A 224 1.50 -13.02 -6.66
CA GLY A 224 0.75 -11.86 -7.16
C GLY A 224 -0.70 -11.92 -6.69
N ASN A 225 -1.27 -10.77 -6.33
CA ASN A 225 -2.69 -10.64 -5.97
C ASN A 225 -3.34 -9.62 -6.90
N ALA A 226 -4.47 -9.97 -7.52
CA ALA A 226 -5.30 -9.06 -8.28
C ALA A 226 -6.67 -8.97 -7.60
N TYR A 227 -7.24 -7.77 -7.52
CA TYR A 227 -8.46 -7.53 -6.76
C TYR A 227 -9.35 -6.46 -7.38
N VAL A 228 -10.62 -6.52 -6.99
CA VAL A 228 -11.60 -5.44 -7.10
C VAL A 228 -12.21 -5.21 -5.72
N GLY A 229 -12.68 -4.00 -5.46
CA GLY A 229 -13.23 -3.70 -4.14
C GLY A 229 -13.95 -2.37 -4.05
N ILE A 230 -14.39 -2.10 -2.83
CA ILE A 230 -14.98 -0.84 -2.39
C ILE A 230 -14.17 -0.34 -1.19
N ARG A 231 -13.89 0.95 -1.15
CA ARG A 231 -13.23 1.64 -0.02
C ARG A 231 -14.02 2.86 0.40
N ASN A 232 -13.71 3.37 1.59
CA ASN A 232 -14.36 4.53 2.19
C ASN A 232 -15.89 4.34 2.27
N LEU A 233 -16.32 3.11 2.58
CA LEU A 233 -17.73 2.85 2.85
C LEU A 233 -18.02 3.34 4.26
N ASP A 234 -18.77 4.43 4.35
CA ASP A 234 -19.27 4.96 5.61
C ASP A 234 -20.58 4.27 6.00
N LEU A 235 -20.50 3.43 7.03
CA LEU A 235 -21.64 2.73 7.63
C LEU A 235 -22.11 3.39 8.92
N THR A 236 -21.53 4.54 9.28
CA THR A 236 -21.93 5.25 10.49
C THR A 236 -23.31 5.86 10.30
N GLN A 237 -24.17 5.70 11.31
CA GLN A 237 -25.35 6.56 11.39
C GLN A 237 -24.90 7.92 11.89
N ALA A 238 -25.43 9.00 11.31
CA ALA A 238 -25.07 10.35 11.68
C ALA A 238 -25.08 10.53 13.21
N ASN A 239 -23.89 10.80 13.78
CA ASN A 239 -23.61 11.16 15.19
C ASN A 239 -23.28 10.04 16.20
N ASP A 240 -22.81 8.86 15.80
CA ASP A 240 -22.29 7.87 16.77
C ASP A 240 -20.76 7.74 16.69
N ASP A 241 -20.08 8.53 17.54
CA ASP A 241 -18.63 8.56 17.73
C ASP A 241 -18.02 7.16 17.96
N THR A 242 -18.81 6.22 18.50
CA THR A 242 -18.37 4.84 18.72
C THR A 242 -18.06 4.13 17.40
N TRP A 243 -18.89 4.30 16.38
CA TRP A 243 -18.68 3.65 15.08
C TRP A 243 -17.51 4.29 14.32
N HIS A 244 -17.34 5.61 14.43
CA HIS A 244 -16.16 6.30 13.89
C HIS A 244 -14.87 5.82 14.57
N ALA A 245 -14.87 5.64 15.89
CA ALA A 245 -13.71 5.12 16.63
C ALA A 245 -13.36 3.67 16.23
N LEU A 246 -14.36 2.88 15.83
CA LEU A 246 -14.19 1.52 15.31
C LEU A 246 -13.91 1.50 13.78
N GLY A 247 -13.73 2.66 13.15
CA GLY A 247 -13.33 2.78 11.75
C GLY A 247 -14.42 2.38 10.73
N PHE A 248 -15.69 2.36 11.13
CA PHE A 248 -16.81 2.07 10.23
C PHE A 248 -17.19 3.22 9.30
N ASP A 249 -16.55 4.38 9.48
CA ASP A 249 -16.56 5.51 8.55
C ASP A 249 -15.62 5.30 7.36
N ASN A 250 -14.83 4.24 7.37
CA ASN A 250 -13.84 3.95 6.34
C ASN A 250 -13.64 2.46 6.11
N LEU A 251 -14.76 1.72 5.99
CA LEU A 251 -14.71 0.30 5.70
C LEU A 251 -14.23 0.07 4.26
N GLN A 252 -13.43 -0.98 4.09
CA GLN A 252 -13.07 -1.53 2.80
C GLN A 252 -13.43 -3.01 2.70
N VAL A 253 -13.82 -3.40 1.49
CA VAL A 253 -14.06 -4.79 1.11
C VAL A 253 -13.37 -5.04 -0.23
N ARG A 254 -12.53 -6.06 -0.29
CA ARG A 254 -11.85 -6.50 -1.52
C ARG A 254 -12.12 -7.96 -1.76
N VAL A 255 -12.31 -8.30 -3.03
CA VAL A 255 -12.35 -9.67 -3.51
C VAL A 255 -11.39 -9.80 -4.67
N GLY A 256 -10.76 -10.97 -4.81
CA GLY A 256 -9.72 -11.12 -5.80
C GLY A 256 -9.24 -12.55 -5.98
N TRP A 257 -8.10 -12.65 -6.63
CA TRP A 257 -7.42 -13.89 -6.93
C TRP A 257 -5.94 -13.72 -6.70
N SER A 258 -5.31 -14.76 -6.19
CA SER A 258 -3.89 -14.75 -5.88
C SER A 258 -3.20 -15.94 -6.47
N ASP A 259 -2.18 -15.65 -7.26
CA ASP A 259 -1.55 -16.58 -8.17
C ASP A 259 -0.16 -16.06 -8.54
N GLU A 260 0.78 -16.97 -8.71
CA GLU A 260 2.10 -16.61 -9.23
C GLU A 260 2.02 -16.12 -10.69
N ALA A 261 1.04 -16.61 -11.46
CA ALA A 261 0.81 -16.15 -12.83
C ALA A 261 0.47 -14.65 -12.91
N ILE A 262 -0.15 -14.08 -11.87
CA ILE A 262 -0.41 -12.64 -11.79
C ILE A 262 0.92 -11.89 -11.67
N ARG A 263 1.81 -12.36 -10.78
CA ARG A 263 3.14 -11.76 -10.61
C ARG A 263 3.96 -11.87 -11.89
N ASP A 264 3.99 -13.04 -12.53
CA ASP A 264 4.68 -13.22 -13.81
C ASP A 264 4.19 -12.25 -14.88
N GLY A 265 2.86 -12.17 -15.04
CA GLY A 265 2.21 -11.34 -16.04
C GLY A 265 2.46 -9.85 -15.86
N VAL A 266 2.75 -9.40 -14.64
CA VAL A 266 3.04 -8.01 -14.32
C VAL A 266 4.54 -7.75 -14.22
N GLN A 267 5.19 -8.35 -13.22
CA GLN A 267 6.57 -8.07 -12.84
C GLN A 267 7.55 -8.60 -13.89
N ASN A 268 7.49 -9.88 -14.25
CA ASN A 268 8.45 -10.44 -15.21
C ASN A 268 8.26 -9.82 -16.61
N ARG A 269 7.04 -9.45 -16.98
CA ARG A 269 6.80 -8.68 -18.21
C ARG A 269 7.40 -7.29 -18.15
N LEU A 270 7.33 -6.60 -17.00
CA LEU A 270 8.03 -5.33 -16.82
C LEU A 270 9.55 -5.51 -16.87
N HIS A 271 10.08 -6.59 -16.30
CA HIS A 271 11.51 -6.91 -16.36
C HIS A 271 11.96 -7.12 -17.80
N ASP A 272 11.20 -7.86 -18.61
CA ASP A 272 11.48 -8.00 -20.04
C ASP A 272 11.53 -6.65 -20.76
N LEU A 273 10.60 -5.74 -20.44
CA LEU A 273 10.54 -4.41 -21.06
C LEU A 273 11.70 -3.51 -20.65
N LEU A 274 12.19 -3.65 -19.40
CA LEU A 274 13.28 -2.86 -18.84
C LEU A 274 14.66 -3.51 -18.97
N ALA A 275 14.75 -4.63 -19.70
CA ALA A 275 15.96 -5.42 -19.86
C ALA A 275 16.57 -5.97 -18.55
N ASN A 276 15.70 -6.27 -17.57
CA ASN A 276 16.08 -6.90 -16.31
C ASN A 276 15.86 -8.43 -16.38
N PRO A 277 16.66 -9.23 -15.64
CA PRO A 277 16.41 -10.66 -15.51
C PRO A 277 15.06 -10.93 -14.83
N ARG A 278 14.40 -12.00 -15.24
CA ARG A 278 13.13 -12.43 -14.63
C ARG A 278 13.36 -13.05 -13.25
N ILE A 279 12.32 -13.01 -12.42
CA ILE A 279 12.29 -13.76 -11.17
C ILE A 279 11.59 -15.10 -11.41
N PRO A 280 12.21 -16.23 -11.03
CA PRO A 280 11.69 -17.57 -11.32
C PRO A 280 10.33 -17.80 -10.67
N LEU A 281 9.45 -18.50 -11.38
CA LEU A 281 8.09 -18.80 -10.93
C LEU A 281 8.07 -19.89 -9.86
N ARG A 282 7.13 -19.76 -8.92
CA ARG A 282 6.78 -20.81 -7.97
C ARG A 282 5.53 -21.54 -8.45
N GLU A 283 5.48 -22.85 -8.23
CA GLU A 283 4.25 -23.62 -8.36
C GLU A 283 3.34 -23.35 -7.16
N VAL A 284 2.59 -22.25 -7.22
CA VAL A 284 1.55 -21.92 -6.23
C VAL A 284 0.20 -22.10 -6.89
N GLU A 285 -0.66 -22.93 -6.29
CA GLU A 285 -2.04 -23.03 -6.74
C GLU A 285 -2.76 -21.70 -6.49
N GLY A 286 -3.40 -21.19 -7.54
CA GLY A 286 -4.22 -19.99 -7.47
C GLY A 286 -5.36 -20.14 -6.46
N ARG A 287 -5.59 -19.11 -5.66
CA ARG A 287 -6.61 -19.15 -4.59
C ARG A 287 -7.43 -17.86 -4.53
N PRO A 288 -8.74 -17.96 -4.28
CA PRO A 288 -9.58 -16.79 -4.13
C PRO A 288 -9.20 -16.00 -2.87
N TYR A 289 -9.30 -14.68 -3.00
CA TYR A 289 -9.00 -13.72 -1.96
C TYR A 289 -10.26 -12.95 -1.57
N VAL A 290 -10.54 -12.87 -0.27
CA VAL A 290 -11.53 -11.96 0.29
C VAL A 290 -10.88 -11.24 1.46
N GLN A 291 -11.09 -9.93 1.54
CA GLN A 291 -10.61 -9.09 2.63
C GLN A 291 -11.68 -8.08 3.03
N VAL A 292 -11.84 -7.90 4.33
CA VAL A 292 -12.66 -6.86 4.95
C VAL A 292 -11.82 -6.16 6.01
N GLY A 293 -11.84 -4.84 6.07
CA GLY A 293 -11.08 -4.10 7.06
C GLY A 293 -11.29 -2.60 7.00
N THR A 294 -10.48 -1.85 7.73
CA THR A 294 -10.46 -0.39 7.64
C THR A 294 -9.38 0.07 6.65
N ASN A 295 -9.57 1.19 5.95
CA ASN A 295 -8.61 1.71 4.97
C ASN A 295 -7.59 2.71 5.57
N HIS A 296 -7.55 2.88 6.89
CA HIS A 296 -6.73 3.92 7.52
C HIS A 296 -5.23 3.66 7.38
N GLY A 297 -4.52 4.56 6.69
CA GLY A 297 -3.06 4.51 6.56
C GLY A 297 -2.56 3.23 5.89
N GLN A 298 -3.42 2.50 5.16
CA GLN A 298 -3.03 1.25 4.54
C GLN A 298 -2.29 1.48 3.23
N THR A 299 -1.22 0.71 3.08
CA THR A 299 -0.50 0.59 1.83
C THR A 299 -1.31 -0.22 0.81
N LEU A 300 -0.82 -0.37 -0.42
CA LEU A 300 -1.46 -1.31 -1.34
C LEU A 300 -1.26 -2.77 -0.94
N TYR A 301 -0.43 -3.02 0.08
CA TYR A 301 -0.11 -4.34 0.58
C TYR A 301 -1.01 -4.73 1.77
N PRO A 302 -1.65 -5.91 1.70
CA PRO A 302 -2.49 -6.44 2.77
C PRO A 302 -1.70 -6.84 4.02
#